data_AF-A0A351KWF5-F1
#
_entry.id   AF-A0A351KWF5-F1
#
_cell.length_a   1.000
_cell.length_b   1.000
_cell.length_c   1.000
_cell.angle_alpha   90.00
_cell.angle_beta   90.00
_cell.angle_gamma   90.00
#
_symmetry.space_group_name_H-M   'P 1'
#
loop_
_entity.id
_entity.type
_entity.pdbx_description
1 polymer ?
#
loop_
_entity_poly.entity_id
_entity_poly.type
_entity_poly.pdbx_seq_one_letter_code
_entity_poly.pdbx_strand_id
1 'polypeptide(L)' 'MNTEALLVLEDGTLFRGVSIGAEGISVGEVVFNTSISGYQEILTDP' A
#
# COMPACT_ATOMS: atom_id res chain seq x y z
N MET A 1 -3.20 -12.00 16.81
CA MET A 1 -2.15 -12.34 15.83
C MET A 1 -2.28 -11.34 14.70
N ASN A 2 -1.18 -10.76 14.24
CA ASN A 2 -1.20 -9.87 13.08
C ASN A 2 -1.05 -10.70 11.81
N THR A 3 -1.77 -10.32 10.76
CA THR A 3 -1.62 -10.91 9.42
C THR A 3 -0.44 -10.22 8.72
N GLU A 4 0.54 -11.02 8.31
CA GLU A 4 1.72 -10.52 7.57
C GLU A 4 1.33 -10.10 6.14
N ALA A 5 2.00 -9.06 5.63
CA ALA A 5 1.85 -8.54 4.27
C ALA A 5 3.22 -8.23 3.64
N LEU A 6 3.26 -8.20 2.30
CA LEU A 6 4.48 -7.95 1.53
C LEU A 6 4.17 -7.05 0.32
N LEU A 7 4.91 -5.94 0.20
CA LEU A 7 4.98 -5.13 -1.02
C LEU A 7 6.25 -5.51 -1.79
N VAL A 8 6.09 -5.86 -3.06
CA VAL A 8 7.17 -6.27 -3.97
C VAL A 8 7.23 -5.28 -5.13
N LEU A 9 8.41 -4.76 -5.43
CA LEU A 9 8.64 -3.87 -6.58
C LEU A 9 9.26 -4.64 -7.75
N GLU A 10 9.15 -4.09 -8.96
CA GLU A 10 9.66 -4.73 -10.18
C GLU A 10 11.19 -4.93 -10.18
N ASP A 11 11.92 -4.10 -9.44
CA ASP A 11 13.38 -4.18 -9.29
C ASP A 11 13.81 -5.27 -8.28
N GLY A 12 12.86 -5.99 -7.69
CA GLY A 12 13.09 -7.02 -6.69
C GLY A 12 13.14 -6.51 -5.25
N THR A 13 12.90 -5.21 -5.00
CA THR A 13 12.83 -4.65 -3.65
C THR A 13 11.62 -5.20 -2.91
N LEU A 14 11.82 -5.56 -1.63
CA LEU A 14 10.80 -6.17 -0.76
C LEU A 14 10.58 -5.33 0.50
N PHE A 15 9.31 -5.00 0.78
CA PHE A 15 8.90 -4.35 2.04
C PHE A 15 7.92 -5.24 2.80
N ARG A 16 8.32 -5.72 3.98
CA ARG A 16 7.46 -6.50 4.89
C ARG A 16 6.62 -5.56 5.75
N GLY A 17 5.37 -5.92 5.97
CA GLY A 17 4.43 -5.14 6.78
C GLY A 17 3.32 -5.97 7.40
N VAL A 18 2.38 -5.28 8.04
CA VAL A 18 1.17 -5.88 8.62
C VAL A 18 -0.02 -5.48 7.76
N SER A 19 -0.89 -6.43 7.42
CA SER A 19 -2.13 -6.14 6.70
C SER A 19 -3.11 -5.35 7.57
N ILE A 20 -3.66 -4.26 7.01
CA ILE A 20 -4.67 -3.40 7.65
C ILE A 20 -5.93 -3.22 6.79
N GLY A 21 -5.98 -3.87 5.62
CA GLY A 21 -7.04 -3.74 4.63
C GLY A 21 -7.75 -5.06 4.34
N ALA A 22 -8.37 -5.16 3.16
CA ALA A 22 -8.98 -6.40 2.69
C ALA A 22 -7.93 -7.46 2.38
N GLU A 23 -8.29 -8.73 2.59
CA GLU A 23 -7.46 -9.86 2.19
C GLU A 23 -7.41 -10.00 0.67
N GLY A 24 -6.22 -10.30 0.13
CA GLY A 24 -6.04 -10.52 -1.31
C GLY A 24 -4.67 -10.05 -1.80
N ILE A 25 -4.55 -9.96 -3.12
CA ILE A 25 -3.36 -9.46 -3.82
C ILE A 25 -3.82 -8.35 -4.76
N SER A 26 -3.10 -7.22 -4.73
CA SER A 26 -3.31 -6.10 -5.64
C SER A 26 -2.01 -5.80 -6.38
N VAL A 27 -2.13 -5.37 -7.63
CA VAL A 27 -1.01 -5.00 -8.50
C VAL A 27 -1.31 -3.63 -9.10
N GLY A 28 -0.31 -2.75 -9.15
CA GLY A 28 -0.45 -1.40 -9.69
C GLY A 28 0.85 -0.62 -9.61
N GLU A 29 0.82 0.62 -10.09
CA GLU A 29 1.94 1.55 -9.96
C GLU A 29 2.07 2.02 -8.51
N VAL A 30 3.31 2.05 -7.99
CA VAL A 30 3.60 2.57 -6.66
C VAL A 30 3.99 4.04 -6.78
N VAL A 31 3.20 4.92 -6.17
CA VAL A 31 3.44 6.36 -6.11
C VAL A 31 3.57 6.84 -4.67
N PHE A 32 4.13 8.03 -4.46
CA PHE A 32 4.18 8.68 -3.14
C PHE A 32 3.57 10.08 -3.18
N ASN A 33 3.00 10.51 -2.06
CA ASN A 33 2.43 11.83 -1.89
C ASN A 33 2.95 12.45 -0.57
N THR A 34 3.33 13.73 -0.58
CA THR A 34 3.92 14.44 0.57
C THR A 34 2.89 15.10 1.49
N SER A 35 1.60 14.96 1.20
CA SER A 35 0.51 15.45 2.05
C SER A 35 0.55 14.80 3.44
N ILE A 36 0.37 15.60 4.49
CA ILE A 36 0.39 15.14 5.89
C ILE A 36 -1.04 14.88 6.42
N SER A 37 -2.07 15.30 5.68
CA SER A 37 -3.50 15.14 5.99
C SER A 37 -4.34 14.93 4.71
N GLY A 38 -5.64 14.60 4.85
CA GLY A 38 -6.57 14.44 3.71
C GLY A 38 -6.53 13.06 3.04
N TYR A 39 -6.18 12.00 3.78
CA TYR A 39 -6.00 10.66 3.21
C TYR A 39 -7.30 10.05 2.65
N GLN A 40 -8.48 10.43 3.16
CA GLN A 40 -9.75 9.89 2.66
C GLN A 40 -10.07 10.44 1.27
N GLU A 41 -9.85 11.74 1.08
CA GLU A 41 -10.04 12.43 -0.19
C GLU A 41 -9.03 11.94 -1.23
N ILE A 42 -7.76 11.78 -0.85
CA ILE A 42 -6.72 11.27 -1.75
C ILE A 42 -7.03 9.84 -2.21
N LEU A 43 -7.52 8.97 -1.32
CA LEU A 43 -7.85 7.57 -1.68
C LEU A 43 -9.10 7.43 -2.55
N THR A 44 -9.87 8.51 -2.73
CA THR A 44 -11.12 8.50 -3.52
C THR A 44 -11.04 9.40 -4.76
N ASP A 45 -9.89 10.01 -5.01
CA ASP A 45 -9.61 10.78 -6.23
C ASP A 45 -9.60 9.84 -7.46
N PRO A 46 -10.35 10.12 -8.55
CA PRO A 46 -10.38 9.29 -9.76
C PRO A 46 -9.05 9.19 -10.51
#